data_AF-A0A7C6JDM6-F1
#
_entry.id   AF-A0A7C6JDM6-F1
#
_cell.length_a   1.000
_cell.length_b   1.000
_cell.length_c   1.000
_cell.angle_alpha   90.00
_cell.angle_beta   90.00
_cell.angle_gamma   90.00
#
_symmetry.space_group_name_H-M   'P 1'
#
loop_
_entity.id
_entity.type
_entity.pdbx_description
1 polymer ?
#
loop_
_entity_poly.entity_id
_entity_poly.type
_entity_poly.pdbx_seq_one_letter_code
_entity_poly.pdbx_strand_id
1 'polypeptide(L)'
;MERYRYDAYGNPYEGRFLHMPKNNPYGFTGQRFEPELRMYSFAYRTYNPMSMRWMTVDPVRDGTNWYLYVSGDPVNLRDPLGL
;
A
#
# COMPACT_ATOMS: atom_id res chain seq x y z
N MET A 1 -11.34 9.45 17.82
CA MET A 1 -10.45 8.37 17.37
C MET A 1 -10.94 7.90 16.01
N GLU A 2 -10.13 7.95 14.98
CA GLU A 2 -10.49 7.42 13.65
C GLU A 2 -9.97 5.98 13.54
N ARG A 3 -10.80 5.09 12.98
CA ARG A 3 -10.46 3.68 12.79
C ARG A 3 -10.53 3.35 11.32
N TYR A 4 -9.49 2.70 10.82
CA TYR A 4 -9.40 2.24 9.45
C TYR A 4 -9.19 0.73 9.46
N ARG A 5 -9.87 0.04 8.55
CA ARG A 5 -9.71 -1.39 8.35
C ARG A 5 -9.36 -1.66 6.89
N TYR A 6 -8.38 -2.52 6.74
CA TYR A 6 -7.85 -2.94 5.45
C TYR A 6 -7.77 -4.46 5.44
N ASP A 7 -7.80 -5.05 4.26
CA ASP A 7 -7.48 -6.47 4.11
C ASP A 7 -5.97 -6.73 4.27
N ALA A 8 -5.55 -7.97 4.06
CA ALA A 8 -4.14 -8.37 4.17
C ALA A 8 -3.20 -7.57 3.27
N TYR A 9 -3.68 -7.08 2.12
CA TYR A 9 -2.91 -6.31 1.14
C TYR A 9 -3.15 -4.80 1.25
N GLY A 10 -3.80 -4.33 2.32
CA GLY A 10 -3.99 -2.91 2.53
C GLY A 10 -5.15 -2.31 1.76
N ASN A 11 -6.03 -3.09 1.13
CA ASN A 11 -7.21 -2.55 0.46
C ASN A 11 -8.24 -2.10 1.51
N PRO A 12 -8.62 -0.80 1.56
CA PRO A 12 -9.59 -0.33 2.55
C PRO A 12 -10.99 -0.84 2.20
N TYR A 13 -11.61 -1.57 3.14
CA TYR A 13 -13.01 -2.01 3.01
C TYR A 13 -13.94 -1.40 4.06
N GLU A 14 -13.40 -0.74 5.09
CA GLU A 14 -14.20 -0.08 6.13
C GLU A 14 -13.43 1.10 6.72
N GLY A 15 -14.06 2.29 6.79
CA GLY A 15 -13.51 3.47 7.48
C GLY A 15 -13.62 4.79 6.71
N ARG A 16 -13.25 5.89 7.39
CA ARG A 16 -13.32 7.27 6.88
C ARG A 16 -12.36 7.56 5.71
N PHE A 17 -11.39 6.69 5.42
CA PHE A 17 -10.42 6.86 4.32
C PHE A 17 -11.08 7.04 2.94
N LEU A 18 -12.23 6.38 2.73
CA LEU A 18 -12.97 6.44 1.46
C LEU A 18 -13.93 7.64 1.37
N HIS A 19 -14.24 8.29 2.49
CA HIS A 19 -15.34 9.27 2.58
C HIS A 19 -14.90 10.66 3.06
N MET A 20 -13.77 10.77 3.78
CA MET A 20 -13.20 12.03 4.29
C MET A 20 -11.67 11.95 4.40
N PRO A 21 -10.92 12.09 3.29
CA PRO A 21 -9.45 12.05 3.31
C PRO A 21 -8.79 13.25 4.02
N LYS A 22 -9.57 14.26 4.43
CA LYS A 22 -9.07 15.54 4.95
C LYS A 22 -8.35 15.49 6.31
N ASN A 23 -8.47 14.41 7.08
CA ASN A 23 -7.91 14.34 8.44
C ASN A 23 -6.60 13.54 8.54
N ASN A 24 -6.43 12.48 7.76
CA ASN A 24 -5.24 11.65 7.81
C ASN A 24 -4.96 11.01 6.44
N PRO A 25 -3.85 11.38 5.78
CA PRO A 25 -3.47 10.81 4.51
C PRO A 25 -2.73 9.47 4.65
N TYR A 26 -2.37 9.02 5.86
CA TYR A 26 -1.57 7.81 6.09
C TYR A 26 -2.42 6.60 6.49
N GLY A 27 -2.22 5.47 5.80
CA GLY A 27 -2.99 4.23 5.99
C GLY A 27 -2.12 3.00 6.17
N PHE A 28 -2.30 2.01 5.29
CA PHE A 28 -1.59 0.73 5.33
C PHE A 28 -0.08 0.92 5.44
N THR A 29 0.55 0.20 6.37
CA THR A 29 1.99 0.29 6.68
C THR A 29 2.52 1.70 6.98
N GLY A 30 1.65 2.65 7.32
CA GLY A 30 2.02 4.05 7.57
C GLY A 30 2.24 4.87 6.29
N GLN A 31 1.85 4.36 5.14
CA GLN A 31 2.11 5.00 3.84
C GLN A 31 0.98 5.91 3.44
N ARG A 32 1.32 6.93 2.66
CA ARG A 32 0.34 7.90 2.17
C ARG A 32 -0.59 7.24 1.15
N PHE A 33 -1.88 7.30 1.40
CA PHE A 33 -2.92 6.79 0.51
C PHE A 33 -3.48 7.91 -0.35
N GLU A 34 -3.49 7.71 -1.65
CA GLU A 34 -4.10 8.61 -2.62
C GLU A 34 -5.52 8.10 -2.95
N PRO A 35 -6.58 8.72 -2.40
CA PRO A 35 -7.95 8.20 -2.51
C PRO A 35 -8.48 8.21 -3.95
N GLU A 36 -8.03 9.14 -4.80
CA GLU A 36 -8.42 9.24 -6.20
C GLU A 36 -7.95 8.03 -7.02
N LEU A 37 -6.77 7.50 -6.70
CA LEU A 37 -6.17 6.35 -7.38
C LEU A 37 -6.39 5.04 -6.62
N ARG A 38 -6.76 5.12 -5.34
CA ARG A 38 -6.83 4.01 -4.38
C ARG A 38 -5.50 3.25 -4.26
N MET A 39 -4.41 4.01 -4.22
CA MET A 39 -3.03 3.50 -4.18
C MET A 39 -2.24 4.08 -3.01
N TYR A 40 -1.13 3.43 -2.66
CA TYR A 40 -0.19 3.92 -1.66
C TYR A 40 1.10 4.42 -2.32
N SER A 41 1.54 5.60 -1.91
CA SER A 41 2.79 6.21 -2.35
C SER A 41 3.90 5.88 -1.36
N PHE A 42 4.84 5.02 -1.76
CA PHE A 42 6.08 4.75 -1.02
C PHE A 42 7.20 5.63 -1.57
N ALA A 43 8.36 5.62 -0.90
CA ALA A 43 9.50 6.45 -1.28
C ALA A 43 9.99 6.16 -2.71
N TYR A 44 10.02 4.90 -3.12
CA TYR A 44 10.57 4.50 -4.43
C TYR A 44 9.55 3.93 -5.42
N ARG A 45 8.37 3.51 -4.94
CA ARG A 45 7.35 2.88 -5.78
C ARG A 45 5.94 3.26 -5.36
N THR A 46 5.01 3.16 -6.31
CA THR A 46 3.57 3.21 -6.02
C THR A 46 3.03 1.80 -5.89
N TYR A 47 2.30 1.53 -4.82
CA TYR A 47 1.68 0.24 -4.54
C TYR A 47 0.18 0.28 -4.83
N ASN A 48 -0.31 -0.73 -5.54
CA ASN A 48 -1.74 -0.92 -5.77
C ASN A 48 -2.25 -2.11 -4.93
N PRO A 49 -2.99 -1.84 -3.85
CA PRO A 49 -3.52 -2.88 -2.98
C PRO A 49 -4.58 -3.75 -3.67
N MET A 50 -5.30 -3.22 -4.67
CA MET A 50 -6.35 -3.95 -5.39
C MET A 50 -5.77 -5.03 -6.31
N SER A 51 -4.62 -4.76 -6.95
CA SER A 51 -3.89 -5.75 -7.75
C SER A 51 -2.82 -6.49 -6.96
N MET A 52 -2.66 -6.16 -5.67
CA MET A 52 -1.70 -6.75 -4.73
C MET A 52 -0.24 -6.60 -5.16
N ARG A 53 0.09 -5.56 -5.94
CA ARG A 53 1.38 -5.42 -6.65
C ARG A 53 1.88 -3.99 -6.71
N TRP A 54 3.18 -3.84 -6.94
CA TRP A 54 3.78 -2.56 -7.32
C TRP A 54 3.33 -2.14 -8.72
N MET A 55 3.26 -0.83 -8.94
CA MET A 55 2.95 -0.24 -10.25
C MET A 55 4.18 -0.10 -11.14
N THR A 56 5.37 -0.11 -10.55
CA THR A 56 6.66 0.04 -11.22
C THR A 56 7.59 -1.12 -10.86
N VAL A 57 8.55 -1.39 -11.74
CA VAL A 57 9.62 -2.36 -11.51
C VAL A 57 10.44 -1.94 -10.29
N ASP A 58 10.81 -2.91 -9.46
CA ASP A 58 11.81 -2.76 -8.40
C ASP A 58 13.11 -2.11 -8.93
N PRO A 59 13.50 -0.93 -8.42
CA PRO A 59 14.78 -0.29 -8.76
C PRO A 59 16.02 -1.15 -8.48
N VAL A 60 15.99 -1.99 -7.45
CA VAL A 60 17.10 -2.87 -7.08
C VAL A 60 16.98 -4.27 -7.68
N ARG A 61 15.84 -4.58 -8.30
CA ARG A 61 15.53 -5.85 -8.98
C ARG A 61 15.74 -7.06 -8.07
N ASP A 62 15.28 -6.96 -6.83
CA ASP A 62 15.37 -8.06 -5.88
C ASP A 62 14.38 -9.19 -6.23
N GLY A 63 14.86 -10.43 -6.11
CA GLY A 63 14.11 -11.63 -6.47
C GLY A 63 13.79 -11.80 -7.96
N THR A 64 12.75 -12.58 -8.23
CA THR A 64 12.37 -13.03 -9.58
C THR A 64 11.15 -12.32 -10.16
N ASN A 65 10.39 -11.61 -9.33
CA ASN A 65 9.22 -10.84 -9.74
C ASN A 65 9.26 -9.44 -9.14
N TRP A 66 9.69 -8.47 -9.94
CA TRP A 66 9.93 -7.09 -9.51
C TRP A 66 8.68 -6.25 -9.27
N TYR A 67 7.49 -6.86 -9.40
CA TYR A 67 6.20 -6.25 -9.07
C TYR A 67 5.57 -6.85 -7.81
N LEU A 68 6.18 -7.87 -7.22
CA LEU A 68 5.61 -8.58 -6.08
C LEU A 68 5.75 -7.75 -4.81
N TYR A 69 4.64 -7.56 -4.10
CA TYR A 69 4.67 -6.97 -2.77
C TYR A 69 5.08 -8.02 -1.74
N VAL A 70 6.16 -7.77 -1.00
CA VAL A 70 6.62 -8.55 0.17
C VAL A 70 6.56 -10.07 0.01
N SER A 71 7.04 -10.58 -1.13
CA SER A 71 7.03 -12.01 -1.46
C SER A 71 5.66 -12.70 -1.38
N GLY A 72 4.57 -11.92 -1.42
CA GLY A 72 3.20 -12.43 -1.28
C GLY A 72 2.72 -12.64 0.16
N ASP A 73 3.51 -12.28 1.17
CA ASP A 73 3.16 -12.46 2.60
C ASP A 73 3.04 -11.12 3.36
N PRO A 74 2.02 -10.30 3.07
CA PRO A 74 1.84 -8.97 3.67
C PRO A 74 1.32 -8.98 5.10
N VAL A 75 0.98 -10.16 5.64
CA VAL A 75 0.58 -10.31 7.04
C VAL A 75 1.82 -10.36 7.93
N ASN A 76 2.89 -11.03 7.47
CA ASN A 76 4.12 -11.20 8.25
C ASN A 76 5.24 -10.24 7.84
N LEU A 77 5.21 -9.74 6.60
CA LEU A 77 6.26 -8.89 6.04
C LEU A 77 5.73 -7.49 5.72
N ARG A 78 6.63 -6.50 5.81
CA ARG A 78 6.38 -5.12 5.41
C ARG A 78 7.58 -4.58 4.66
N ASP A 79 7.34 -3.80 3.62
CA ASP A 79 8.37 -3.03 2.91
C ASP A 79 8.21 -1.55 3.27
N PRO A 80 9.08 -0.92 4.08
CA PRO A 80 8.92 0.48 4.46
C PRO A 80 9.23 1.49 3.34
N LEU A 81 10.00 1.09 2.32
CA LEU A 81 10.61 2.00 1.35
C LEU A 81 10.01 1.85 -0.06
N GLY A 82 9.49 0.67 -0.38
CA GLY A 82 9.16 0.30 -1.75
C GLY A 82 10.38 -0.19 -2.51
N LEU A 83 11.24 -1.02 -1.91
CA LEU A 83 12.38 -1.71 -2.56
C LEU A 83 12.17 -3.22 -2.54
#